data_AF-A0A3M0ZXU4-F1
#
_entry.id   AF-A0A3M0ZXU4-F1
#
_cell.length_a   1.000
_cell.length_b   1.000
_cell.length_c   1.000
_cell.angle_alpha   90.00
_cell.angle_beta   90.00
_cell.angle_gamma   90.00
#
_symmetry.space_group_name_H-M   'P 1'
#
loop_
_entity.id
_entity.type
_entity.pdbx_description
1 polymer ?
#
loop_
_entity_poly.entity_id
_entity_poly.type
_entity_poly.pdbx_seq_one_letter_code
_entity_poly.pdbx_strand_id
1 'polypeptide(L)'
;MSVLLLFIDGIGIGSFDIDSNPFARFPSPYFSFFSDSQTLDIPHDGILIVTDPTMQVKGLPQSATGQTALFTGKKASQILGRHHSGFPTPTLRQLIKKESIFLQIENLGGTGTFANALSQKYLQRPPRQISASTWSILASNFPLRMVEKELMEDQAISHDLTNEFLHRTGYKVPLRTPQESAEILAQITESVDFCLFEFILTDLVGHKKDMARAAEIVEKLHRFLQTLLKQLDLKQHLVILTSDHGNFENLNVSTHTYNPVPTILWGRGASSLHASIKAIEDITPAIVRFLQNQKTNG
;
A
#
# COMPACT_ATOMS: atom_id res chain seq x y z
N MET A 1 1.12 17.68 -10.01
CA MET A 1 0.26 16.50 -10.25
C MET A 1 1.01 15.32 -9.69
N SER A 2 0.36 14.51 -8.85
CA SER A 2 1.04 13.45 -8.11
C SER A 2 0.21 12.17 -8.11
N VAL A 3 0.89 11.02 -8.05
CA VAL A 3 0.27 9.72 -7.82
C VAL A 3 0.62 9.26 -6.41
N LEU A 4 -0.40 9.07 -5.57
CA LEU A 4 -0.27 8.45 -4.26
C LEU A 4 -0.69 6.99 -4.33
N LEU A 5 0.24 6.08 -4.03
CA LEU A 5 -0.04 4.67 -3.82
C LEU A 5 -0.14 4.39 -2.31
N LEU A 6 -1.36 4.11 -1.84
CA LEU A 6 -1.67 3.60 -0.52
C LEU A 6 -1.62 2.07 -0.55
N PHE A 7 -0.54 1.50 -0.05
CA PHE A 7 -0.41 0.05 0.09
C PHE A 7 -0.89 -0.38 1.49
N ILE A 8 -1.98 -1.15 1.54
CA ILE A 8 -2.50 -1.77 2.77
C ILE A 8 -2.21 -3.27 2.70
N ASP A 9 -1.32 -3.74 3.56
CA ASP A 9 -0.78 -5.11 3.53
C ASP A 9 -1.85 -6.14 3.95
N GLY A 10 -2.08 -7.16 3.14
CA GLY A 10 -2.97 -8.27 3.49
C GLY A 10 -4.48 -7.97 3.54
N ILE A 11 -5.05 -7.25 2.56
CA ILE A 11 -6.51 -7.09 2.42
C ILE A 11 -7.02 -7.70 1.11
N GLY A 12 -8.08 -8.49 1.17
CA GLY A 12 -8.74 -9.11 0.03
C GLY A 12 -10.23 -8.79 -0.06
N ILE A 13 -10.86 -9.23 -1.16
CA ILE A 13 -12.31 -9.14 -1.38
C ILE A 13 -12.94 -10.48 -0.95
N GLY A 14 -13.37 -10.54 0.31
CA GLY A 14 -14.03 -11.70 0.92
C GLY A 14 -15.55 -11.66 0.82
N SER A 15 -16.21 -12.68 1.36
CA SER A 15 -17.68 -12.71 1.50
C SER A 15 -18.16 -11.70 2.54
N PHE A 16 -19.41 -11.27 2.44
CA PHE A 16 -20.10 -10.52 3.48
C PHE A 16 -20.45 -11.46 4.65
N ASP A 17 -19.53 -11.58 5.61
CA ASP A 17 -19.70 -12.40 6.81
C ASP A 17 -19.26 -11.61 8.05
N ILE A 18 -20.21 -11.21 8.91
CA ILE A 18 -19.93 -10.41 10.10
C ILE A 18 -19.14 -11.16 11.18
N ASP A 19 -19.08 -12.49 11.12
CA ASP A 19 -18.37 -13.30 12.11
C ASP A 19 -16.89 -13.43 11.76
N SER A 20 -16.54 -13.41 10.47
CA SER A 20 -15.18 -13.64 9.99
C SER A 20 -14.53 -12.46 9.26
N ASN A 21 -15.31 -11.62 8.58
CA ASN A 21 -14.82 -10.49 7.80
C ASN A 21 -14.96 -9.18 8.60
N PRO A 22 -13.85 -8.56 9.03
CA PRO A 22 -13.88 -7.30 9.77
C PRO A 22 -14.54 -6.16 8.99
N PHE A 23 -14.43 -6.13 7.66
CA PHE A 23 -15.06 -5.11 6.85
C PHE A 23 -16.58 -5.25 6.78
N ALA A 24 -17.11 -6.48 6.92
CA ALA A 24 -18.54 -6.72 7.05
C ALA A 24 -19.04 -6.38 8.47
N ARG A 25 -18.25 -6.71 9.50
CA ARG A 25 -18.61 -6.48 10.91
C ARG A 25 -18.54 -5.00 11.32
N PHE A 26 -17.53 -4.29 10.84
CA PHE A 26 -17.26 -2.89 11.17
C PHE A 26 -17.38 -2.07 9.88
N PRO A 27 -18.58 -1.56 9.55
CA PRO A 27 -18.84 -0.98 8.25
C PRO A 27 -18.04 0.32 8.04
N SER A 28 -17.40 0.42 6.88
CA SER A 28 -16.76 1.63 6.38
C SER A 28 -17.06 1.76 4.89
N PRO A 29 -17.47 2.96 4.40
CA PRO A 29 -17.82 3.14 3.00
C PRO A 29 -16.62 2.99 2.05
N TYR A 30 -15.40 3.03 2.58
CA TYR A 30 -14.18 2.79 1.79
C TYR A 30 -13.81 1.30 1.66
N PHE A 31 -14.47 0.43 2.44
CA PHE A 31 -14.18 -1.00 2.48
C PHE A 31 -15.44 -1.86 2.30
N SER A 32 -16.48 -1.33 1.65
CA SER A 32 -17.75 -2.00 1.39
C SER A 32 -17.76 -2.79 0.08
N PHE A 33 -16.71 -3.59 -0.13
CA PHE A 33 -16.56 -4.48 -1.30
C PHE A 33 -16.56 -5.93 -0.82
N PHE A 34 -17.43 -6.75 -1.41
CA PHE A 34 -17.56 -8.16 -1.04
C PHE A 34 -17.79 -9.00 -2.29
N SER A 35 -17.38 -10.27 -2.25
CA SER A 35 -17.45 -11.18 -3.41
C SER A 35 -18.87 -11.67 -3.72
N ASP A 36 -19.77 -11.60 -2.75
CA ASP A 36 -21.13 -12.14 -2.77
C ASP A 36 -22.22 -11.08 -2.57
N SER A 37 -21.84 -9.80 -2.53
CA SER A 37 -22.79 -8.69 -2.45
C SER A 37 -22.45 -7.58 -3.45
N GLN A 38 -23.45 -6.77 -3.77
CA GLN A 38 -23.24 -5.61 -4.63
C GLN A 38 -22.28 -4.65 -3.91
N THR A 39 -21.17 -4.31 -4.57
CA THR A 39 -20.28 -3.26 -4.10
C THR A 39 -21.08 -1.97 -4.00
N LEU A 40 -21.07 -1.35 -2.81
CA LEU A 40 -21.68 -0.05 -2.62
C LEU A 40 -20.81 1.04 -3.25
N ASP A 41 -21.43 2.16 -3.62
CA ASP A 41 -20.73 3.31 -4.17
C ASP A 41 -19.59 3.75 -3.25
N ILE A 42 -18.36 3.70 -3.76
CA ILE A 42 -17.18 4.15 -3.00
C ILE A 42 -17.18 5.68 -3.00
N PRO A 43 -17.03 6.34 -1.84
CA PRO A 43 -17.03 7.79 -1.76
C PRO A 43 -15.99 8.45 -2.69
N HIS A 44 -16.25 9.71 -3.05
CA HIS A 44 -15.39 10.51 -3.93
C HIS A 44 -15.23 9.94 -5.35
N ASP A 45 -16.29 9.31 -5.88
CA ASP A 45 -16.31 8.67 -7.20
C ASP A 45 -15.22 7.60 -7.36
N GLY A 46 -14.95 6.85 -6.28
CA GLY A 46 -13.93 5.81 -6.25
C GLY A 46 -14.26 4.65 -7.20
N ILE A 47 -13.29 4.24 -8.00
CA ILE A 47 -13.45 3.13 -8.95
C ILE A 47 -12.76 1.89 -8.37
N LEU A 48 -13.53 0.86 -8.04
CA LEU A 48 -13.00 -0.44 -7.63
C LEU A 48 -12.59 -1.28 -8.84
N ILE A 49 -11.38 -1.85 -8.76
CA ILE A 49 -10.85 -2.87 -9.65
C ILE A 49 -10.54 -4.10 -8.80
N VAL A 50 -11.08 -5.24 -9.22
CA VAL A 50 -10.74 -6.54 -8.63
C VAL A 50 -9.43 -7.01 -9.25
N THR A 51 -8.35 -7.06 -8.49
CA THR A 51 -7.03 -7.45 -9.01
C THR A 51 -6.60 -8.83 -8.54
N ASP A 52 -6.05 -9.61 -9.47
CA ASP A 52 -5.50 -10.95 -9.21
C ASP A 52 -4.10 -10.86 -8.55
N PRO A 53 -3.90 -11.42 -7.34
CA PRO A 53 -2.60 -11.48 -6.67
C PRO A 53 -1.81 -12.77 -6.95
N THR A 54 -2.37 -13.72 -7.70
CA THR A 54 -1.81 -15.08 -7.82
C THR A 54 -0.62 -15.16 -8.76
N MET A 55 -0.47 -14.20 -9.67
CA MET A 55 0.48 -14.24 -10.79
C MET A 55 0.40 -15.56 -11.58
N GLN A 56 -0.75 -16.25 -11.52
CA GLN A 56 -0.97 -17.58 -12.14
C GLN A 56 0.04 -18.65 -11.67
N VAL A 57 0.52 -18.55 -10.43
CA VAL A 57 1.40 -19.54 -9.80
C VAL A 57 0.66 -20.30 -8.71
N LYS A 58 0.81 -21.63 -8.68
CA LYS A 58 0.19 -22.49 -7.67
C LYS A 58 0.64 -22.12 -6.26
N GLY A 59 -0.31 -22.11 -5.32
CA GLY A 59 -0.10 -21.78 -3.91
C GLY A 59 -0.73 -20.44 -3.55
N LEU A 60 -0.90 -20.20 -2.26
CA LEU A 60 -1.45 -18.94 -1.77
C LEU A 60 -0.52 -17.78 -2.15
N PRO A 61 -1.07 -16.63 -2.60
CA PRO A 61 -0.32 -15.37 -2.67
C PRO A 61 0.40 -15.07 -1.35
N GLN A 62 1.60 -14.50 -1.42
CA GLN A 62 2.45 -14.24 -0.25
C GLN A 62 3.20 -12.92 -0.35
N SER A 63 3.49 -12.29 0.79
CA SER A 63 3.95 -10.91 0.88
C SER A 63 5.25 -10.62 0.13
N ALA A 64 6.28 -11.46 0.24
CA ALA A 64 7.56 -11.17 -0.40
C ALA A 64 7.43 -11.11 -1.92
N THR A 65 6.70 -12.05 -2.51
CA THR A 65 6.43 -12.09 -3.95
C THR A 65 5.38 -11.07 -4.37
N GLY A 66 4.29 -10.91 -3.60
CA GLY A 66 3.22 -9.96 -3.89
C GLY A 66 3.71 -8.53 -3.89
N GLN A 67 4.36 -8.08 -2.81
CA GLN A 67 4.96 -6.74 -2.74
C GLN A 67 6.02 -6.53 -3.82
N THR A 68 6.86 -7.54 -4.12
CA THR A 68 7.83 -7.41 -5.22
C THR A 68 7.13 -7.20 -6.56
N ALA A 69 6.04 -7.94 -6.82
CA ALA A 69 5.27 -7.78 -8.05
C ALA A 69 4.62 -6.40 -8.13
N LEU A 70 3.99 -5.97 -7.04
CA LEU A 70 3.36 -4.66 -6.92
C LEU A 70 4.35 -3.53 -7.19
N PHE A 71 5.55 -3.55 -6.60
CA PHE A 71 6.52 -2.46 -6.68
C PHE A 71 7.47 -2.54 -7.89
N THR A 72 7.42 -3.61 -8.69
CA THR A 72 8.27 -3.73 -9.90
C THR A 72 7.49 -3.86 -11.20
N GLY A 73 6.22 -4.25 -11.11
CA GLY A 73 5.41 -4.60 -12.27
C GLY A 73 5.79 -5.93 -12.93
N LYS A 74 6.53 -6.79 -12.23
CA LYS A 74 6.98 -8.10 -12.74
C LYS A 74 6.30 -9.22 -11.98
N LYS A 75 6.05 -10.34 -12.65
CA LYS A 75 5.45 -11.54 -12.04
C LYS A 75 6.44 -12.27 -11.12
N ALA A 76 6.68 -11.72 -9.94
CA ALA A 76 7.68 -12.16 -8.98
C ALA A 76 7.58 -13.65 -8.61
N SER A 77 6.37 -14.17 -8.40
CA SER A 77 6.16 -15.60 -8.12
C SER A 77 6.52 -16.48 -9.31
N GLN A 78 6.31 -16.03 -10.56
CA GLN A 78 6.73 -16.77 -11.75
C GLN A 78 8.25 -16.79 -11.87
N ILE A 79 8.90 -15.65 -11.61
CA ILE A 79 10.37 -15.52 -11.62
C ILE A 79 11.00 -16.41 -10.55
N LEU A 80 10.39 -16.51 -9.37
CA LEU A 80 10.87 -17.37 -8.28
C LEU A 80 10.43 -18.84 -8.42
N GLY A 81 9.46 -19.13 -9.30
CA GLY A 81 8.83 -20.44 -9.47
C GLY A 81 7.86 -20.85 -8.37
N ARG A 82 7.54 -19.95 -7.43
CA ARG A 82 6.63 -20.17 -6.29
C ARG A 82 6.31 -18.85 -5.59
N HIS A 83 5.25 -18.85 -4.79
CA HIS A 83 5.00 -17.79 -3.81
C HIS A 83 6.00 -17.86 -2.64
N HIS A 84 6.32 -16.70 -2.06
CA HIS A 84 7.23 -16.58 -0.91
C HIS A 84 6.75 -15.57 0.12
N SER A 85 6.75 -15.96 1.39
CA SER A 85 6.28 -15.15 2.52
C SER A 85 7.37 -14.28 3.14
N GLY A 86 6.94 -13.23 3.84
CA GLY A 86 7.85 -12.35 4.60
C GLY A 86 8.70 -11.44 3.72
N PHE A 87 10.02 -11.48 3.91
CA PHE A 87 10.96 -10.55 3.25
C PHE A 87 11.47 -11.06 1.90
N PRO A 88 11.81 -10.17 0.95
CA PRO A 88 12.29 -10.56 -0.38
C PRO A 88 13.56 -11.42 -0.31
N THR A 89 13.59 -12.51 -1.10
CA THR A 89 14.76 -13.39 -1.29
C THR A 89 15.89 -12.65 -2.02
N PRO A 90 17.13 -13.21 -2.10
CA PRO A 90 18.19 -12.61 -2.91
C PRO A 90 17.77 -12.32 -4.36
N THR A 91 17.03 -13.25 -5.00
CA THR A 91 16.49 -13.09 -6.36
C THR A 91 15.52 -11.92 -6.45
N LEU A 92 14.57 -11.83 -5.51
CA LEU A 92 13.58 -10.74 -5.50
C LEU A 92 14.24 -9.39 -5.20
N ARG A 93 15.24 -9.33 -4.31
CA ARG A 93 16.00 -8.10 -4.07
C ARG A 93 16.76 -7.63 -5.31
N GLN A 94 17.34 -8.55 -6.09
CA GLN A 94 17.99 -8.19 -7.36
C GLN A 94 16.97 -7.66 -8.38
N LEU A 95 15.76 -8.22 -8.40
CA LEU A 95 14.68 -7.74 -9.24
C LEU A 95 14.25 -6.32 -8.85
N ILE A 96 13.98 -6.09 -7.56
CA ILE A 96 13.61 -4.77 -7.03
C ILE A 96 14.68 -3.72 -7.35
N LYS A 97 15.97 -4.04 -7.17
CA LYS A 97 17.07 -3.12 -7.49
C LYS A 97 17.14 -2.70 -8.96
N LYS A 98 16.57 -3.48 -9.89
CA LYS A 98 16.60 -3.20 -11.32
C LYS A 98 15.31 -2.59 -11.84
N GLU A 99 14.19 -2.87 -11.18
CA GLU A 99 12.85 -2.63 -11.71
C GLU A 99 11.94 -1.92 -10.71
N SER A 100 12.45 -1.46 -9.56
CA SER A 100 11.65 -0.72 -8.57
C SER A 100 10.92 0.45 -9.22
N ILE A 101 9.66 0.66 -8.84
CA ILE A 101 8.88 1.82 -9.24
C ILE A 101 9.62 3.13 -8.98
N PHE A 102 10.34 3.27 -7.86
CA PHE A 102 11.12 4.48 -7.59
C PHE A 102 12.25 4.69 -8.59
N LEU A 103 12.95 3.62 -8.97
CA LEU A 103 13.99 3.69 -10.01
C LEU A 103 13.37 4.02 -11.38
N GLN A 104 12.20 3.47 -11.70
CA GLN A 104 11.47 3.80 -12.93
C GLN A 104 11.05 5.28 -12.96
N ILE A 105 10.55 5.82 -11.85
CA ILE A 105 10.20 7.25 -11.70
C ILE A 105 11.45 8.13 -11.86
N GLU A 106 12.56 7.77 -11.22
CA GLU A 106 13.84 8.49 -11.32
C GLU A 106 14.36 8.50 -12.77
N ASN A 107 14.31 7.37 -13.47
CA ASN A 107 14.72 7.28 -14.88
C ASN A 107 13.82 8.10 -15.82
N LEU A 108 12.57 8.38 -15.43
CA LEU A 108 11.70 9.34 -16.10
C LEU A 108 11.99 10.80 -15.72
N GLY A 109 13.03 11.05 -14.91
CA GLY A 109 13.36 12.37 -14.36
C GLY A 109 12.31 12.92 -13.40
N GLY A 110 11.52 12.06 -12.75
CA GLY A 110 10.49 12.43 -11.78
C GLY A 110 11.01 12.47 -10.36
N THR A 111 10.16 12.93 -9.45
CA THR A 111 10.42 12.92 -8.00
C THR A 111 9.57 11.88 -7.30
N GLY A 112 10.17 11.12 -6.39
CA GLY A 112 9.51 10.05 -5.65
C GLY A 112 9.80 10.10 -4.16
N THR A 113 8.85 9.61 -3.35
CA THR A 113 9.08 9.42 -1.91
C THR A 113 8.38 8.19 -1.36
N PHE A 114 9.05 7.50 -0.42
CA PHE A 114 8.38 6.59 0.51
C PHE A 114 8.03 7.39 1.77
N ALA A 115 6.73 7.57 2.05
CA ALA A 115 6.24 8.47 3.10
C ALA A 115 6.46 7.92 4.52
N ASN A 116 6.68 6.61 4.64
CA ASN A 116 6.90 5.96 5.93
C ASN A 116 8.24 6.38 6.55
N ALA A 117 8.19 6.68 7.85
CA ALA A 117 9.39 6.96 8.64
C ALA A 117 10.20 5.68 8.88
N LEU A 118 11.47 5.69 8.47
CA LEU A 118 12.44 4.64 8.73
C LEU A 118 13.35 5.02 9.90
N SER A 119 13.87 4.04 10.62
CA SER A 119 14.84 4.31 11.68
C SER A 119 16.21 3.75 11.34
N GLN A 120 17.26 4.36 11.89
CA GLN A 120 18.62 3.87 11.68
C GLN A 120 18.77 2.41 12.15
N LYS A 121 18.15 2.06 13.28
CA LYS A 121 18.13 0.69 13.81
C LYS A 121 17.48 -0.30 12.84
N TYR A 122 16.44 0.12 12.11
CA TYR A 122 15.79 -0.72 11.10
C TYR A 122 16.70 -0.91 9.87
N LEU A 123 17.30 0.17 9.37
CA LEU A 123 18.19 0.13 8.20
C LEU A 123 19.48 -0.68 8.43
N GLN A 124 19.93 -0.79 9.69
CA GLN A 124 21.09 -1.61 10.07
C GLN A 124 20.78 -3.10 10.18
N ARG A 125 19.53 -3.53 10.01
CA ARG A 125 19.18 -4.96 10.06
C ARG A 125 19.81 -5.71 8.87
N PRO A 126 20.02 -7.03 9.00
CA PRO A 126 20.48 -7.84 7.89
C PRO A 126 19.57 -7.70 6.66
N PRO A 127 20.09 -7.72 5.42
CA PRO A 127 19.32 -7.60 4.18
C PRO A 127 18.06 -8.49 4.06
N ARG A 128 18.07 -9.65 4.73
CA ARG A 128 16.94 -10.61 4.80
C ARG A 128 15.79 -10.18 5.73
N GLN A 129 15.90 -9.04 6.40
CA GLN A 129 14.92 -8.47 7.34
C GLN A 129 14.48 -7.06 6.92
N ILE A 130 14.75 -6.68 5.68
CA ILE A 130 14.38 -5.39 5.09
C ILE A 130 13.22 -5.63 4.12
N SER A 131 12.15 -4.83 4.22
CA SER A 131 10.91 -4.97 3.44
C SER A 131 11.11 -4.71 1.96
N ALA A 132 10.19 -5.21 1.13
CA ALA A 132 10.20 -4.93 -0.30
C ALA A 132 10.00 -3.43 -0.58
N SER A 133 9.14 -2.74 0.20
CA SER A 133 8.96 -1.28 0.15
C SER A 133 10.27 -0.52 0.40
N THR A 134 11.04 -0.90 1.42
CA THR A 134 12.34 -0.29 1.74
C THR A 134 13.39 -0.59 0.66
N TRP A 135 13.46 -1.84 0.16
CA TRP A 135 14.33 -2.16 -0.97
C TRP A 135 13.97 -1.37 -2.23
N SER A 136 12.69 -1.03 -2.41
CA SER A 136 12.21 -0.29 -3.56
C SER A 136 12.71 1.15 -3.55
N ILE A 137 12.60 1.87 -2.42
CA ILE A 137 13.12 3.24 -2.34
C ILE A 137 14.66 3.27 -2.42
N LEU A 138 15.34 2.31 -1.77
CA LEU A 138 16.80 2.16 -1.83
C LEU A 138 17.36 1.82 -3.22
N ALA A 139 16.50 1.49 -4.19
CA ALA A 139 16.90 1.28 -5.58
C ALA A 139 17.06 2.60 -6.37
N SER A 140 16.68 3.74 -5.79
CA SER A 140 16.77 5.09 -6.37
C SER A 140 17.65 6.02 -5.52
N ASN A 141 17.95 7.23 -5.99
CA ASN A 141 18.66 8.24 -5.20
C ASN A 141 17.71 9.18 -4.41
N PHE A 142 16.42 8.86 -4.31
CA PHE A 142 15.50 9.67 -3.52
C PHE A 142 15.82 9.60 -2.02
N PRO A 143 15.63 10.71 -1.28
CA PRO A 143 15.91 10.75 0.14
C PRO A 143 14.96 9.83 0.94
N LEU A 144 15.51 9.22 1.98
CA LEU A 144 14.71 8.48 2.97
C LEU A 144 14.09 9.47 3.97
N ARG A 145 12.88 9.15 4.44
CA ARG A 145 12.24 9.88 5.54
C ARG A 145 12.56 9.18 6.86
N MET A 146 13.32 9.84 7.73
CA MET A 146 13.83 9.26 8.96
C MET A 146 12.98 9.63 10.18
N VAL A 147 12.92 8.74 11.17
CA VAL A 147 12.24 9.00 12.45
C VAL A 147 12.86 10.18 13.18
N GLU A 148 14.18 10.31 13.14
CA GLU A 148 14.93 11.30 13.91
C GLU A 148 14.79 12.73 13.37
N LYS A 149 14.37 12.89 12.11
CA LYS A 149 14.24 14.21 11.46
C LYS A 149 12.89 14.36 10.78
N GLU A 150 12.67 13.68 9.65
CA GLU A 150 11.48 13.93 8.84
C GLU A 150 10.18 13.62 9.58
N LEU A 151 10.11 12.59 10.43
CA LEU A 151 8.92 12.35 11.26
C LEU A 151 8.67 13.50 12.25
N MET A 152 9.72 14.07 12.86
CA MET A 152 9.61 15.15 13.83
C MET A 152 9.20 16.49 13.20
N GLU A 153 9.47 16.66 11.91
CA GLU A 153 9.18 17.86 11.12
C GLU A 153 7.86 17.74 10.32
N ASP A 154 7.00 16.78 10.67
CA ASP A 154 5.75 16.49 9.94
C ASP A 154 5.99 16.21 8.44
N GLN A 155 7.13 15.59 8.15
CA GLN A 155 7.58 15.15 6.84
C GLN A 155 7.72 13.62 6.79
N ALA A 156 7.09 12.86 7.69
CA ALA A 156 7.01 11.41 7.59
C ALA A 156 5.86 10.88 8.45
N ILE A 157 5.45 9.64 8.18
CA ILE A 157 4.36 8.98 8.89
C ILE A 157 4.82 7.61 9.38
N SER A 158 4.48 7.24 10.61
CA SER A 158 4.68 5.87 11.08
C SER A 158 3.72 4.90 10.39
N HIS A 159 4.15 3.66 10.14
CA HIS A 159 3.34 2.63 9.48
C HIS A 159 2.02 2.26 10.19
N ASP A 160 1.81 2.75 11.42
CA ASP A 160 0.61 2.57 12.24
C ASP A 160 -0.28 3.81 12.31
N LEU A 161 0.06 4.88 11.56
CA LEU A 161 -0.62 6.18 11.47
C LEU A 161 -0.64 7.02 12.75
N THR A 162 -0.22 6.49 13.90
CA THR A 162 -0.43 7.15 15.20
C THR A 162 0.84 7.32 16.03
N ASN A 163 1.97 6.80 15.55
CA ASN A 163 3.26 6.76 16.24
C ASN A 163 3.24 5.95 17.56
N GLU A 164 2.19 5.16 17.82
CA GLU A 164 2.09 4.28 18.99
C GLU A 164 3.18 3.19 18.98
N PHE A 165 3.46 2.63 17.80
CA PHE A 165 4.51 1.63 17.59
C PHE A 165 5.88 2.19 17.96
N LEU A 166 6.17 3.43 17.54
CA LEU A 166 7.42 4.11 17.83
C LEU A 166 7.57 4.39 19.33
N HIS A 167 6.51 4.85 20.00
CA HIS A 167 6.49 5.00 21.46
C HIS A 167 6.79 3.69 22.19
N ARG A 168 6.08 2.62 21.82
CA ARG A 168 6.26 1.29 22.43
C ARG A 168 7.68 0.74 22.24
N THR A 169 8.38 1.19 21.20
CA THR A 169 9.76 0.77 20.90
C THR A 169 10.81 1.75 21.42
N GLY A 170 10.40 2.77 22.20
CA GLY A 170 11.28 3.66 22.95
C GLY A 170 11.61 4.99 22.29
N TYR A 171 11.00 5.30 21.14
CA TYR A 171 11.18 6.60 20.49
C TYR A 171 10.35 7.68 21.18
N LYS A 172 10.91 8.88 21.32
CA LYS A 172 10.24 10.08 21.85
C LYS A 172 9.75 10.92 20.67
N VAL A 173 8.58 10.59 20.15
CA VAL A 173 7.95 11.24 18.99
C VAL A 173 6.57 11.76 19.42
N PRO A 174 5.94 12.72 18.74
CA PRO A 174 4.57 13.10 19.07
C PRO A 174 3.60 11.95 18.73
N LEU A 175 2.62 11.66 19.60
CA LEU A 175 1.49 10.82 19.22
C LEU A 175 0.64 11.57 18.19
N ARG A 176 0.02 10.84 17.27
CA ARG A 176 -0.86 11.40 16.25
C ARG A 176 -2.18 10.67 16.19
N THR A 177 -3.19 11.37 15.74
CA THR A 177 -4.44 10.82 15.23
C THR A 177 -4.28 10.37 13.78
N PRO A 178 -5.16 9.47 13.30
CA PRO A 178 -5.17 9.09 11.89
C PRO A 178 -5.38 10.30 10.95
N GLN A 179 -6.13 11.32 11.39
CA GLN A 179 -6.38 12.54 10.63
C GLN A 179 -5.14 13.42 10.47
N GLU A 180 -4.36 13.64 11.53
CA GLU A 180 -3.09 14.38 11.45
C GLU A 180 -2.11 13.69 10.49
N SER A 181 -2.06 12.36 10.50
CA SER A 181 -1.26 11.60 9.53
C SER A 181 -1.79 11.73 8.10
N ALA A 182 -3.10 11.83 7.90
CA ALA A 182 -3.69 12.08 6.58
C ALA A 182 -3.31 13.47 6.04
N GLU A 183 -3.32 14.49 6.91
CA GLU A 183 -2.88 15.86 6.60
C GLU A 183 -1.42 15.89 6.13
N ILE A 184 -0.56 15.23 6.89
CA ILE A 184 0.86 15.10 6.54
C ILE A 184 1.02 14.36 5.20
N LEU A 185 0.27 13.29 4.96
CA LEU A 185 0.39 12.54 3.71
C LEU A 185 -0.05 13.36 2.50
N ALA A 186 -1.11 14.16 2.64
CA ALA A 186 -1.57 15.04 1.58
C ALA A 186 -0.47 16.04 1.19
N GLN A 187 0.13 16.72 2.17
CA GLN A 187 1.24 17.67 1.95
C GLN A 187 2.47 16.98 1.32
N ILE A 188 2.84 15.80 1.82
CA ILE A 188 3.94 15.02 1.23
C ILE A 188 3.63 14.67 -0.23
N THR A 189 2.40 14.23 -0.51
CA THR A 189 1.97 13.84 -1.86
C THR A 189 2.06 15.00 -2.83
N GLU A 190 1.62 16.20 -2.43
CA GLU A 190 1.65 17.41 -3.26
C GLU A 190 3.08 17.84 -3.63
N SER A 191 4.09 17.47 -2.83
CA SER A 191 5.49 17.86 -3.03
C SER A 191 6.28 17.01 -4.03
N VAL A 192 5.70 15.92 -4.55
CA VAL A 192 6.40 14.95 -5.42
C VAL A 192 5.51 14.46 -6.57
N ASP A 193 6.10 13.82 -7.59
CA ASP A 193 5.34 13.17 -8.66
C ASP A 193 4.75 11.81 -8.23
N PHE A 194 5.47 11.08 -7.37
CA PHE A 194 5.04 9.78 -6.85
C PHE A 194 5.28 9.64 -5.35
N CYS A 195 4.23 9.24 -4.62
CA CYS A 195 4.28 8.97 -3.19
C CYS A 195 3.79 7.54 -2.93
N LEU A 196 4.54 6.78 -2.13
CA LEU A 196 4.12 5.49 -1.58
C LEU A 196 3.96 5.63 -0.07
N PHE A 197 2.82 5.18 0.46
CA PHE A 197 2.63 4.94 1.89
C PHE A 197 2.22 3.48 2.11
N GLU A 198 2.81 2.84 3.11
CA GLU A 198 2.58 1.44 3.48
C GLU A 198 1.96 1.33 4.89
N PHE A 199 0.86 0.58 4.99
CA PHE A 199 0.21 0.23 6.25
C PHE A 199 0.21 -1.29 6.43
N ILE A 200 0.95 -1.78 7.43
CA ILE A 200 1.22 -3.22 7.60
C ILE A 200 0.32 -3.94 8.62
N LEU A 201 -0.52 -3.21 9.36
CA LEU A 201 -1.17 -3.77 10.55
C LEU A 201 -2.33 -4.71 10.23
N THR A 202 -2.96 -4.58 9.07
CA THR A 202 -4.05 -5.46 8.60
C THR A 202 -3.57 -6.91 8.49
N ASP A 203 -2.42 -7.15 7.83
CA ASP A 203 -1.83 -8.49 7.73
C ASP A 203 -1.47 -9.09 9.10
N LEU A 204 -0.86 -8.28 9.98
CA LEU A 204 -0.50 -8.71 11.33
C LEU A 204 -1.73 -9.11 12.17
N VAL A 205 -2.83 -8.37 12.04
CA VAL A 205 -4.10 -8.66 12.72
C VAL A 205 -4.77 -9.88 12.11
N GLY A 206 -4.74 -10.02 10.78
CA GLY A 206 -5.24 -11.18 10.04
C GLY A 206 -4.60 -12.48 10.53
N HIS A 207 -3.26 -12.53 10.57
CA HIS A 207 -2.52 -13.68 11.10
C HIS A 207 -2.87 -14.06 12.54
N LYS A 208 -3.20 -13.06 13.37
CA LYS A 208 -3.59 -13.25 14.78
C LYS A 208 -5.07 -13.56 14.98
N LYS A 209 -5.91 -13.43 13.94
CA LYS A 209 -7.37 -13.58 14.02
C LYS A 209 -8.00 -12.67 15.09
N ASP A 210 -7.44 -11.48 15.26
CA ASP A 210 -7.80 -10.58 16.36
C ASP A 210 -8.93 -9.63 15.95
N MET A 211 -10.18 -10.08 16.09
CA MET A 211 -11.36 -9.29 15.72
C MET A 211 -11.51 -8.00 16.54
N ALA A 212 -11.05 -7.99 17.79
CA ALA A 212 -11.09 -6.78 18.63
C ALA A 212 -10.14 -5.72 18.08
N ARG A 213 -8.89 -6.10 17.79
CA ARG A 213 -7.94 -5.19 17.14
C ARG A 213 -8.35 -4.84 15.72
N ALA A 214 -9.04 -5.73 15.01
CA ALA A 214 -9.56 -5.45 13.67
C ALA A 214 -10.55 -4.27 13.68
N ALA A 215 -11.41 -4.16 14.69
CA ALA A 215 -12.31 -3.01 14.87
C ALA A 215 -11.53 -1.67 14.90
N GLU A 216 -10.46 -1.62 15.69
CA GLU A 216 -9.63 -0.43 15.83
C GLU A 216 -8.89 -0.08 14.54
N ILE A 217 -8.44 -1.10 13.78
CA ILE A 217 -7.79 -0.92 12.48
C ILE A 217 -8.77 -0.37 11.44
N VAL A 218 -9.98 -0.92 11.37
CA VAL A 218 -11.00 -0.44 10.41
C VAL A 218 -11.40 1.01 10.72
N GLU A 219 -11.64 1.36 11.98
CA GLU A 219 -11.94 2.73 12.39
C GLU A 219 -10.78 3.69 12.09
N LYS A 220 -9.54 3.26 12.36
CA LYS A 220 -8.32 4.02 12.06
C LYS A 220 -8.19 4.32 10.57
N LEU A 221 -8.35 3.30 9.72
CA LEU A 221 -8.27 3.45 8.26
C LEU A 221 -9.45 4.28 7.72
N HIS A 222 -10.65 4.12 8.27
CA HIS A 222 -11.81 4.95 7.92
C HIS A 222 -11.51 6.43 8.13
N ARG A 223 -11.08 6.81 9.34
CA ARG A 223 -10.81 8.21 9.69
C ARG A 223 -9.67 8.78 8.84
N PHE A 224 -8.63 7.99 8.61
CA PHE A 224 -7.51 8.37 7.75
C PHE A 224 -7.96 8.64 6.30
N LEU A 225 -8.65 7.69 5.66
CA LEU A 225 -9.11 7.84 4.28
C LEU A 225 -10.12 8.98 4.12
N GLN A 226 -11.03 9.13 5.08
CA GLN A 226 -12.01 10.22 5.08
C GLN A 226 -11.33 11.60 5.09
N THR A 227 -10.28 11.78 5.88
CA THR A 227 -9.56 13.05 5.93
C THR A 227 -8.70 13.23 4.69
N LEU A 228 -7.93 12.21 4.30
CA LEU A 228 -7.00 12.27 3.17
C LEU A 228 -7.72 12.66 1.86
N LEU A 229 -8.82 11.96 1.54
CA LEU A 229 -9.56 12.19 0.29
C LEU A 229 -10.34 13.50 0.27
N LYS A 230 -10.61 14.10 1.44
CA LYS A 230 -11.19 15.45 1.54
C LYS A 230 -10.15 16.55 1.32
N GLN A 231 -8.90 16.31 1.70
CA GLN A 231 -7.84 17.33 1.68
C GLN A 231 -7.07 17.35 0.36
N LEU A 232 -6.80 16.19 -0.22
CA LEU A 232 -6.09 16.11 -1.48
C LEU A 232 -6.99 16.56 -2.63
N ASP A 233 -6.52 17.48 -3.48
CA ASP A 233 -7.28 17.88 -4.68
C ASP A 233 -7.29 16.75 -5.72
N LEU A 234 -8.33 15.92 -5.68
CA LEU A 234 -8.52 14.80 -6.60
C LEU A 234 -8.66 15.23 -8.08
N LYS A 235 -8.83 16.52 -8.39
CA LYS A 235 -8.77 17.00 -9.78
C LYS A 235 -7.33 17.11 -10.30
N GLN A 236 -6.36 17.21 -9.39
CA GLN A 236 -4.93 17.36 -9.69
C GLN A 236 -4.12 16.11 -9.36
N HIS A 237 -4.61 15.25 -8.47
CA HIS A 237 -3.88 14.08 -7.99
C HIS A 237 -4.66 12.78 -8.24
N LEU A 238 -3.91 11.68 -8.31
CA LEU A 238 -4.42 10.32 -8.41
C LEU A 238 -4.10 9.60 -7.11
N VAL A 239 -5.11 8.98 -6.49
CA VAL A 239 -4.91 8.09 -5.32
C VAL A 239 -5.24 6.67 -5.75
N ILE A 240 -4.35 5.74 -5.43
CA ILE A 240 -4.49 4.31 -5.66
C ILE A 240 -4.37 3.61 -4.31
N LEU A 241 -5.43 2.93 -3.86
CA LEU A 241 -5.35 2.01 -2.71
C LEU A 241 -5.29 0.59 -3.23
N THR A 242 -4.36 -0.22 -2.72
CA THR A 242 -4.28 -1.64 -3.09
C THR A 242 -3.68 -2.50 -2.00
N SER A 243 -3.78 -3.81 -2.19
CA SER A 243 -3.00 -4.81 -1.47
C SER A 243 -2.19 -5.67 -2.43
N ASP A 244 -1.44 -6.61 -1.88
CA ASP A 244 -0.65 -7.60 -2.61
C ASP A 244 -1.15 -9.04 -2.38
N HIS A 245 -1.94 -9.28 -1.33
CA HIS A 245 -2.68 -10.51 -1.10
C HIS A 245 -3.87 -10.31 -0.13
N GLY A 246 -4.76 -11.29 -0.04
CA GLY A 246 -5.81 -11.35 0.97
C GLY A 246 -5.34 -11.98 2.28
N ASN A 247 -5.93 -11.56 3.40
CA ASN A 247 -5.75 -12.10 4.76
C ASN A 247 -6.86 -11.54 5.68
N PHE A 248 -6.88 -10.22 5.85
CA PHE A 248 -7.70 -9.51 6.84
C PHE A 248 -9.21 -9.72 6.65
N GLU A 249 -9.67 -10.00 5.43
CA GLU A 249 -11.09 -10.23 5.10
C GLU A 249 -11.63 -11.58 5.56
N ASN A 250 -10.81 -12.45 6.16
CA ASN A 250 -11.24 -13.73 6.71
C ASN A 250 -10.42 -14.14 7.95
N LEU A 251 -10.88 -13.72 9.13
CA LEU A 251 -10.24 -14.04 10.41
C LEU A 251 -10.51 -15.48 10.91
N ASN A 252 -11.23 -16.33 10.15
CA ASN A 252 -11.33 -17.75 10.51
C ASN A 252 -10.03 -18.51 10.23
N VAL A 253 -9.17 -18.01 9.34
CA VAL A 253 -7.88 -18.61 8.97
C VAL A 253 -6.74 -17.67 9.35
N SER A 254 -5.58 -18.23 9.72
CA SER A 254 -4.37 -17.45 10.04
C SER A 254 -3.40 -17.38 8.86
N THR A 255 -3.76 -18.02 7.75
CA THR A 255 -3.02 -17.99 6.49
C THR A 255 -3.62 -16.91 5.59
N HIS A 256 -2.90 -16.56 4.54
CA HIS A 256 -3.47 -15.75 3.47
C HIS A 256 -4.61 -16.49 2.75
N THR A 257 -5.36 -15.77 1.92
CA THR A 257 -6.47 -16.31 1.13
C THR A 257 -6.14 -16.31 -0.37
N TYR A 258 -6.98 -16.97 -1.17
CA TYR A 258 -6.97 -16.85 -2.63
C TYR A 258 -7.85 -15.70 -3.14
N ASN A 259 -8.40 -14.89 -2.24
CA ASN A 259 -9.28 -13.81 -2.64
C ASN A 259 -8.51 -12.81 -3.50
N PRO A 260 -9.13 -12.27 -4.56
CA PRO A 260 -8.56 -11.13 -5.26
C PRO A 260 -8.48 -9.94 -4.30
N VAL A 261 -7.64 -8.96 -4.62
CA VAL A 261 -7.45 -7.78 -3.78
C VAL A 261 -8.18 -6.56 -4.33
N PRO A 262 -8.64 -5.65 -3.48
CA PRO A 262 -9.24 -4.40 -3.92
C PRO A 262 -8.15 -3.46 -4.43
N THR A 263 -8.27 -2.96 -5.66
CA THR A 263 -7.52 -1.82 -6.15
C THR A 263 -8.49 -0.68 -6.42
N ILE A 264 -8.46 0.37 -5.61
CA ILE A 264 -9.40 1.50 -5.71
C ILE A 264 -8.67 2.73 -6.24
N LEU A 265 -9.26 3.38 -7.24
CA LEU A 265 -8.73 4.59 -7.87
C LEU A 265 -9.62 5.79 -7.55
N TRP A 266 -9.00 6.92 -7.17
CA TRP A 266 -9.68 8.22 -7.04
C TRP A 266 -8.95 9.31 -7.80
N GLY A 267 -9.72 10.22 -8.38
CA GLY A 267 -9.20 11.46 -8.95
C GLY A 267 -8.63 11.35 -10.37
N ARG A 268 -7.69 12.23 -10.69
CA ARG A 268 -7.24 12.50 -12.06
C ARG A 268 -6.61 11.26 -12.68
N GLY A 269 -7.22 10.76 -13.76
CA GLY A 269 -6.72 9.60 -14.50
C GLY A 269 -7.26 8.25 -14.02
N ALA A 270 -8.09 8.21 -12.96
CA ALA A 270 -8.71 6.98 -12.47
C ALA A 270 -9.39 6.18 -13.60
N SER A 271 -10.24 6.82 -14.40
CA SER A 271 -10.93 6.16 -15.53
C SER A 271 -9.97 5.66 -16.62
N SER A 272 -8.86 6.36 -16.85
CA SER A 272 -7.87 5.93 -17.86
C SER A 272 -7.05 4.73 -17.43
N LEU A 273 -6.73 4.61 -16.14
CA LEU A 273 -5.95 3.49 -15.62
C LEU A 273 -6.80 2.23 -15.45
N HIS A 274 -8.09 2.39 -15.15
CA HIS A 274 -9.03 1.30 -14.91
C HIS A 274 -8.94 0.18 -15.96
N ALA A 275 -8.92 0.51 -17.25
CA ALA A 275 -8.89 -0.49 -18.32
C ALA A 275 -7.56 -1.28 -18.41
N SER A 276 -6.49 -0.79 -17.79
CA SER A 276 -5.13 -1.34 -17.92
C SER A 276 -4.68 -2.20 -16.74
N ILE A 277 -5.47 -2.27 -15.66
CA ILE A 277 -5.13 -2.98 -14.43
C ILE A 277 -6.06 -4.19 -14.27
N LYS A 278 -5.47 -5.39 -14.18
CA LYS A 278 -6.19 -6.65 -13.94
C LYS A 278 -5.55 -7.50 -12.85
N ALA A 279 -4.25 -7.36 -12.66
CA ALA A 279 -3.46 -8.03 -11.62
C ALA A 279 -2.58 -7.02 -10.88
N ILE A 280 -2.05 -7.41 -9.72
CA ILE A 280 -1.24 -6.52 -8.89
C ILE A 280 0.04 -6.05 -9.60
N GLU A 281 0.61 -6.89 -10.48
CA GLU A 281 1.77 -6.52 -11.32
C GLU A 281 1.47 -5.49 -12.41
N ASP A 282 0.20 -5.19 -12.70
CA ASP A 282 -0.16 -4.17 -13.70
C ASP A 282 -0.11 -2.75 -13.13
N ILE A 283 -0.10 -2.60 -11.80
CA ILE A 283 -0.22 -1.32 -11.10
C ILE A 283 1.00 -0.43 -11.35
N THR A 284 2.21 -0.93 -11.10
CA THR A 284 3.45 -0.15 -11.35
C THR A 284 3.56 0.30 -12.81
N PRO A 285 3.41 -0.58 -13.82
CA PRO A 285 3.44 -0.17 -15.22
C PRO A 285 2.36 0.86 -15.58
N ALA A 286 1.16 0.76 -15.00
CA ALA A 286 0.09 1.74 -15.20
C ALA A 286 0.46 3.12 -14.64
N ILE A 287 1.01 3.18 -13.43
CA ILE A 287 1.48 4.42 -12.79
C ILE A 287 2.60 5.08 -13.61
N VAL A 288 3.61 4.30 -13.99
CA VAL A 288 4.77 4.79 -14.74
C VAL A 288 4.36 5.36 -16.09
N ARG A 289 3.49 4.65 -16.85
CA ARG A 289 2.94 5.15 -18.12
C ARG A 289 2.11 6.41 -17.92
N PHE A 290 1.30 6.47 -16.87
CA PHE A 290 0.48 7.65 -16.57
C PHE A 290 1.35 8.89 -16.35
N LEU A 291 2.39 8.78 -15.52
CA LEU A 291 3.32 9.89 -15.26
C LEU A 291 4.13 10.27 -16.50
N GLN A 292 4.57 9.29 -17.30
CA GLN A 292 5.27 9.54 -18.56
C GLN A 292 4.41 10.35 -19.55
N ASN A 293 3.16 9.94 -19.77
CA ASN A 293 2.24 10.61 -20.70
C ASN A 293 1.91 12.06 -20.30
N GLN A 294 1.95 12.37 -19.00
CA GLN A 294 1.68 13.72 -18.54
C GLN A 294 2.89 14.64 -18.76
N LYS A 295 4.12 14.10 -18.65
CA LYS A 295 5.34 14.86 -18.99
C LYS A 295 5.48 15.15 -20.49
N THR A 296 4.95 14.28 -21.35
CA THR A 296 4.98 14.52 -22.81
C THR A 296 3.93 15.53 -23.27
N ASN A 297 2.88 15.74 -22.47
CA ASN A 297 1.72 16.59 -22.82
C ASN A 297 1.71 17.95 -22.09
N GLY A 298 2.69 18.22 -21.22
CA GLY A 298 2.87 19.49 -20.51
C GLY A 298 4.09 20.22 -21.02
#